data_AF-A0AAJ2WGY8-F1
#
_entry.id   AF-A0AAJ2WGY8-F1
#
_cell.length_a   1.000
_cell.length_b   1.000
_cell.length_c   1.000
_cell.angle_alpha   90.00
_cell.angle_beta   90.00
_cell.angle_gamma   90.00
#
_symmetry.space_group_name_H-M   'P 1'
#
loop_
_entity.id
_entity.type
_entity.pdbx_description
1 polymer ?
#
loop_
_entity_poly.entity_id
_entity_poly.type
_entity_poly.pdbx_seq_one_letter_code
_entity_poly.pdbx_strand_id
1 'polypeptide(L)' 'MDAKLKMDKEADIFKVLLAHWINHTGDHIDGYREWAEKLQGTSKDAVSREIFLAIDKMREAQKKIMEAKMRF' A
#
# COMPACT_ATOMS: atom_id res chain seq x y z
N MET A 1 9.65 23.15 25.54
CA MET A 1 9.60 21.70 25.83
C MET A 1 8.33 21.08 25.24
N ASP A 2 7.19 21.76 25.36
CA ASP A 2 5.86 21.25 24.96
C ASP A 2 5.69 20.99 23.46
N ALA A 3 6.28 21.82 22.59
CA ALA A 3 6.20 21.62 21.13
C ALA A 3 6.90 20.32 20.67
N LYS A 4 8.02 19.96 21.31
CA LYS A 4 8.74 18.72 21.01
C LYS A 4 7.92 17.51 21.44
N LEU A 5 7.38 17.52 22.64
CA LEU A 5 6.54 16.43 23.17
C LEU A 5 5.26 16.24 22.34
N LYS A 6 4.69 17.32 21.80
CA LYS A 6 3.57 17.26 20.86
C LYS A 6 3.97 16.60 19.54
N MET A 7 5.10 17.00 18.97
CA MET A 7 5.62 16.43 17.72
C MET A 7 5.96 14.94 17.87
N ASP A 8 6.52 14.52 19.01
CA ASP A 8 6.82 13.12 19.29
C ASP A 8 5.53 12.27 19.29
N LYS A 9 4.45 12.76 19.91
CA LYS A 9 3.13 12.10 19.88
C LYS A 9 2.53 12.04 18.46
N GLU A 10 2.63 13.13 17.71
CA GLU A 10 2.16 13.18 16.31
C GLU A 10 2.95 12.20 15.43
N ALA A 11 4.25 12.06 15.65
CA ALA A 11 5.10 11.09 14.96
C ALA A 11 4.69 9.64 15.28
N ASP A 12 4.38 9.33 16.54
CA ASP A 12 3.89 8.00 16.94
C ASP A 12 2.51 7.68 16.31
N ILE A 13 1.60 8.65 16.26
CA ILE A 13 0.32 8.49 15.54
C ILE A 13 0.58 8.22 14.06
N PHE A 14 1.51 8.96 13.45
CA PHE A 14 1.81 8.78 12.04
C PHE A 14 2.44 7.41 11.74
N LYS A 15 3.32 6.89 12.62
CA LYS A 15 3.83 5.50 12.53
C LYS A 15 2.70 4.46 12.44
N VAL A 16 1.65 4.63 13.25
CA VAL A 16 0.47 3.74 13.24
C VAL A 16 -0.29 3.86 11.93
N LEU A 17 -0.50 5.08 11.43
CA LEU A 17 -1.19 5.30 10.15
C LEU A 17 -0.42 4.68 8.97
N LEU A 18 0.91 4.79 8.96
CA LEU A 18 1.75 4.16 7.93
C LEU A 18 1.63 2.63 7.98
N ALA A 19 1.62 2.03 9.17
CA ALA A 19 1.43 0.59 9.33
C ALA A 19 0.04 0.14 8.84
N HIS A 20 -1.01 0.90 9.17
CA HIS A 20 -2.37 0.63 8.71
C HIS A 20 -2.47 0.67 7.19
N TRP A 21 -1.90 1.71 6.55
CA TRP A 21 -1.91 1.84 5.09
C TRP A 21 -1.17 0.69 4.40
N ILE A 22 0.01 0.28 4.92
CA ILE A 22 0.80 -0.85 4.37
C ILE A 22 -0.04 -2.13 4.38
N ASN A 23 -0.67 -2.44 5.52
CA ASN A 23 -1.46 -3.65 5.66
C ASN A 23 -2.68 -3.63 4.74
N HIS A 24 -3.44 -2.53 4.75
CA HIS A 24 -4.66 -2.43 3.97
C HIS A 24 -4.38 -2.46 2.45
N THR A 25 -3.26 -1.87 2.01
CA THR A 25 -2.83 -1.96 0.60
C THR A 25 -2.47 -3.39 0.21
N GLY A 26 -1.88 -4.17 1.14
CA GLY A 26 -1.65 -5.61 0.95
C GLY A 26 -2.95 -6.37 0.68
N ASP A 27 -3.98 -6.15 1.51
CA ASP A 27 -5.30 -6.79 1.34
C ASP A 27 -5.92 -6.45 -0.02
N HIS A 28 -5.82 -5.19 -0.46
CA HIS A 28 -6.30 -4.76 -1.78
C HIS A 28 -5.52 -5.41 -2.92
N ILE A 29 -4.19 -5.49 -2.80
CA ILE A 29 -3.35 -6.15 -3.81
C ILE A 29 -3.75 -7.61 -3.97
N ASP A 30 -3.95 -8.34 -2.88
CA ASP A 30 -4.30 -9.76 -2.92
C ASP A 30 -5.68 -9.96 -3.56
N GLY A 31 -6.67 -9.15 -3.17
CA GLY A 31 -8.02 -9.19 -3.76
C GLY A 31 -8.02 -8.84 -5.25
N TYR A 32 -7.34 -7.76 -5.66
CA TYR A 32 -7.27 -7.39 -7.07
C TYR A 32 -6.51 -8.41 -7.90
N ARG A 33 -5.45 -9.00 -7.35
CA ARG A 33 -4.68 -10.04 -8.02
C ARG A 33 -5.54 -11.26 -8.31
N GLU A 34 -6.28 -11.74 -7.31
CA GLU A 34 -7.17 -12.90 -7.47
C GLU A 34 -8.15 -12.70 -8.63
N TRP A 35 -8.75 -11.52 -8.74
CA TRP A 35 -9.68 -11.22 -9.83
C TRP A 35 -8.99 -11.00 -11.17
N ALA A 36 -7.82 -10.36 -11.20
CA ALA A 36 -7.05 -10.19 -12.42
C ALA A 36 -6.63 -11.54 -13.01
N GLU A 37 -6.19 -12.49 -12.18
CA GLU A 37 -5.84 -13.85 -12.58
C GLU A 37 -7.04 -14.58 -13.21
N LYS A 38 -8.24 -14.45 -12.65
CA LYS A 38 -9.48 -15.02 -13.24
C LYS A 38 -9.84 -14.46 -14.62
N LEU A 39 -9.41 -13.23 -14.93
CA LEU A 39 -9.72 -12.57 -16.19
C LEU A 39 -8.68 -12.86 -17.30
N GLN A 40 -7.53 -13.45 -16.97
CA GLN A 40 -6.51 -13.79 -17.95
C GLN A 40 -7.03 -14.81 -18.98
N GLY A 41 -6.72 -14.59 -20.25
CA GLY A 41 -7.15 -15.47 -21.34
C GLY A 41 -8.66 -15.37 -21.69
N THR A 42 -9.41 -14.49 -21.03
CA THR A 42 -10.79 -14.18 -21.38
C THR A 42 -10.88 -13.01 -22.35
N SER A 43 -12.09 -12.64 -22.80
CA SER A 43 -12.32 -11.40 -23.57
C SER A 43 -12.00 -10.11 -22.79
N LYS A 44 -11.68 -10.21 -21.50
CA LYS A 44 -11.32 -9.10 -20.61
C LYS A 44 -9.83 -9.07 -20.25
N ASP A 45 -8.98 -9.77 -20.99
CA ASP A 45 -7.53 -9.83 -20.72
C ASP A 45 -6.87 -8.44 -20.63
N ALA A 46 -7.35 -7.45 -21.40
CA ALA A 46 -6.89 -6.07 -21.29
C ALA A 46 -7.13 -5.47 -19.90
N VAL A 47 -8.26 -5.76 -19.26
CA VAL A 47 -8.57 -5.31 -17.89
C VAL A 47 -7.63 -5.98 -16.89
N SER A 48 -7.37 -7.28 -17.04
CA SER A 48 -6.41 -8.01 -16.21
C SER A 48 -5.03 -7.35 -16.25
N ARG A 49 -4.53 -7.01 -17.45
CA ARG A 49 -3.23 -6.35 -17.62
C ARG A 49 -3.15 -4.99 -16.93
N GLU A 50 -4.18 -4.15 -17.06
CA GLU A 50 -4.21 -2.85 -16.37
C GLU A 50 -4.20 -3.00 -14.84
N ILE A 51 -4.91 -4.00 -14.31
CA ILE A 51 -4.91 -4.28 -12.86
C ILE A 51 -3.53 -4.75 -12.39
N PHE A 52 -2.84 -5.60 -13.15
CA PHE A 52 -1.46 -5.99 -12.80
C PHE A 52 -0.50 -4.79 -12.80
N LEU A 53 -0.62 -3.88 -13.78
CA LEU A 53 0.17 -2.64 -13.79
C LEU A 53 -0.13 -1.76 -12.56
N ALA A 54 -1.40 -1.67 -12.15
CA ALA A 54 -1.79 -0.94 -10.94
C ALA A 54 -1.21 -1.60 -9.68
N ILE A 55 -1.26 -2.93 -9.57
CA ILE A 55 -0.68 -3.69 -8.46
C ILE A 55 0.83 -3.42 -8.33
N ASP A 56 1.56 -3.37 -9.45
CA ASP A 56 3.00 -3.05 -9.42
C ASP A 56 3.24 -1.66 -8.84
N LYS A 57 2.44 -0.66 -9.22
CA LYS A 57 2.51 0.70 -8.66
C LYS A 57 2.13 0.76 -7.19
N MET A 58 1.15 -0.01 -6.76
CA MET A 58 0.79 -0.12 -5.34
C MET A 58 1.94 -0.73 -4.52
N ARG A 59 2.61 -1.76 -5.05
CA ARG A 59 3.79 -2.38 -4.40
C ARG A 59 4.97 -1.41 -4.31
N GLU A 60 5.23 -0.62 -5.37
CA GLU A 60 6.25 0.44 -5.35
C GLU A 60 5.95 1.47 -4.24
N ALA A 61 4.71 1.94 -4.14
CA ALA A 61 4.27 2.88 -3.12
C ALA A 61 4.39 2.28 -1.70
N GLN A 62 3.95 1.04 -1.52
CA GLN A 62 4.05 0.32 -0.24
C GLN A 62 5.50 0.16 0.22
N LYS A 63 6.41 -0.15 -0.70
CA LYS A 63 7.85 -0.20 -0.39
C LYS A 63 8.35 1.15 0.12
N LYS A 64 8.00 2.26 -0.53
CA LYS A 64 8.44 3.61 -0.09
C LYS A 64 7.89 3.98 1.28
N ILE A 65 6.64 3.62 1.56
CA ILE A 65 6.01 3.86 2.87
C ILE A 65 6.65 2.99 3.95
N MET A 66 7.00 1.74 3.65
CA MET A 66 7.74 0.86 4.58
C MET A 66 9.14 1.42 4.87
N GLU A 67 9.88 1.85 3.85
CA GLU A 67 11.18 2.52 3.98
C GLU A 67 11.08 3.78 4.84
N ALA A 68 10.02 4.58 4.67
CA ALA A 68 9.77 5.77 5.49
C ALA A 68 9.48 5.40 6.95
N LYS A 69 8.61 4.41 7.19
CA LYS A 69 8.28 3.91 8.53
C LYS A 69 9.52 3.43 9.28
N MET A 70 10.46 2.78 8.60
CA MET A 70 11.73 2.30 9.19
C MET A 70 12.71 3.41 9.59
N ARG A 71 12.47 4.66 9.15
CA ARG A 71 13.35 5.82 9.42
C ARG A 71 12.83 6.72 10.55
N PHE A 72 11.65 6.45 11.08
CA PHE A 72 11.19 7.08 12.31
C PHE A 72 11.83 6.49 13.56
#